data_AF-A0A259SU60-F1
#
_entry.id   AF-A0A259SU60-F1
#
_cell.length_a   1.000
_cell.length_b   1.000
_cell.length_c   1.000
_cell.angle_alpha   90.00
_cell.angle_beta   90.00
_cell.angle_gamma   90.00
#
_symmetry.space_group_name_H-M   'P 1'
#
loop_
_entity.id
_entity.type
_entity.pdbx_description
1 polymer ?
#
loop_
_entity_poly.entity_id
_entity_poly.type
_entity_poly.pdbx_seq_one_letter_code
_entity_poly.pdbx_strand_id
1 'polypeptide(L)'
;MKAQSAIDARIARLARELRFTGLDDPGGEPNDEELRAATHAFVDTLYPPQLAGAVVLARDVDPSHADQCVATDPFALGWIRTLDESSSPVHWWHSWRAAAPEESRFVAPTRGDELLLGKPSHSCFYTAGGSHAWQGMWATVAARESPVVGPVFAWKMRVRSAPRELVIDSALAWCELVRAACRETNAGDAVEWARVAELFDCVTVTAKAVAATQGIQFRSGTRTIAPTYWDTRSTVWLRWSFESAIAGS
;
A
#
# COMPACT_ATOMS: atom_id res chain seq x y z
N MET A 1 1.05 -5.26 24.31
CA MET A 1 1.20 -3.89 24.84
C MET A 1 2.65 -3.40 24.92
N LYS A 2 3.65 -4.18 25.35
CA LYS A 2 5.06 -3.72 25.45
C LYS A 2 5.77 -3.47 24.09
N ALA A 3 5.50 -4.27 23.06
CA ALA A 3 6.11 -4.11 21.74
C ALA A 3 5.63 -2.82 21.03
N GLN A 4 4.34 -2.49 21.18
CA GLN A 4 3.73 -1.29 20.64
C GLN A 4 4.40 -0.02 21.18
N SER A 5 4.57 0.06 22.50
CA SER A 5 5.23 1.19 23.16
C SER A 5 6.69 1.36 22.74
N ALA A 6 7.40 0.27 22.41
CA ALA A 6 8.78 0.33 21.93
C ALA A 6 8.87 0.83 20.47
N ILE A 7 7.92 0.41 19.62
CA ILE A 7 7.78 0.89 18.24
C ILE A 7 7.41 2.38 18.25
N ASP A 8 6.39 2.77 19.03
CA ASP A 8 5.96 4.16 19.14
C ASP A 8 7.07 5.06 19.68
N ALA A 9 7.81 4.59 20.70
CA ALA A 9 8.95 5.33 21.25
C ALA A 9 10.07 5.49 20.21
N ARG A 10 10.26 4.52 19.31
CA ARG A 10 11.29 4.55 18.28
C ARG A 10 10.90 5.37 17.05
N ILE A 11 9.63 5.33 16.62
CA ILE A 11 9.08 6.27 15.63
C ILE A 11 9.19 7.69 16.16
N ALA A 12 8.76 7.93 17.40
CA ALA A 12 8.88 9.23 18.03
C ALA A 12 10.34 9.67 18.20
N ARG A 13 11.27 8.72 18.42
CA ARG A 13 12.70 9.01 18.48
C ARG A 13 13.25 9.38 17.10
N LEU A 14 12.95 8.60 16.06
CA LEU A 14 13.38 8.88 14.69
C LEU A 14 12.79 10.21 14.20
N ALA A 15 11.51 10.46 14.44
CA ALA A 15 10.87 11.75 14.14
C ALA A 15 11.55 12.93 14.87
N ARG A 16 11.97 12.75 16.14
CA ARG A 16 12.73 13.76 16.89
C ARG A 16 14.17 13.93 16.41
N GLU A 17 14.87 12.82 16.14
CA GLU A 17 16.26 12.78 15.65
C GLU A 17 16.36 13.41 14.25
N LEU A 18 15.32 13.25 13.44
CA LEU A 18 15.24 13.77 12.07
C LEU A 18 14.56 15.15 11.96
N ARG A 19 14.28 15.85 13.06
CA ARG A 19 13.52 17.12 13.08
C ARG A 19 12.17 17.07 12.33
N PHE A 20 11.56 15.91 12.19
CA PHE A 20 10.20 15.76 11.65
C PHE A 20 9.16 15.88 12.77
N THR A 21 9.12 17.04 13.41
CA THR A 21 7.91 17.54 14.05
C THR A 21 7.59 18.81 13.30
N GLY A 22 6.55 18.78 12.46
CA GLY A 22 6.21 19.92 11.60
C GLY A 22 6.20 21.25 12.36
N LEU A 23 6.53 22.33 11.62
CA LEU A 23 6.86 23.70 12.05
C LEU A 23 8.38 23.84 12.32
N ASP A 24 9.24 24.12 11.34
CA ASP A 24 9.65 25.52 11.11
C ASP A 24 10.44 25.78 9.80
N ASP A 25 10.40 24.88 8.80
CA ASP A 25 10.89 25.25 7.45
C ASP A 25 10.07 24.58 6.32
N PRO A 26 9.06 25.26 5.76
CA PRO A 26 8.28 24.76 4.63
C PRO A 26 9.01 24.87 3.27
N GLY A 27 10.31 25.18 3.24
CA GLY A 27 11.02 25.51 2.00
C GLY A 27 12.13 24.55 1.54
N GLY A 28 12.49 23.53 2.31
CA GLY A 28 13.61 22.64 2.00
C GLY A 28 13.18 21.35 1.30
N GLU A 29 13.83 21.02 0.18
CA GLU A 29 13.75 19.64 -0.37
C GLU A 29 14.42 18.68 0.62
N PRO A 30 13.78 17.55 0.98
CA PRO A 30 14.39 16.58 1.88
C PRO A 30 15.63 15.96 1.23
N ASN A 31 16.65 15.70 2.04
CA ASN A 31 17.90 15.10 1.58
C ASN A 31 17.86 13.56 1.56
N ASP A 32 18.87 12.94 0.94
CA ASP A 32 19.00 11.48 0.81
C ASP A 32 18.94 10.73 2.16
N GLU A 33 19.48 11.30 3.23
CA GLU A 33 19.50 10.69 4.56
C GLU A 33 18.10 10.66 5.19
N GLU A 34 17.34 11.74 5.03
CA GLU A 34 15.95 11.87 5.50
C GLU A 34 15.02 10.89 4.79
N LEU A 35 15.17 10.73 3.46
CA LEU A 35 14.38 9.79 2.67
C LEU A 35 14.69 8.33 3.06
N ARG A 36 15.97 7.96 3.21
CA ARG A 36 16.37 6.63 3.66
C ARG A 36 15.83 6.33 5.07
N ALA A 37 15.89 7.29 5.97
CA ALA A 37 15.39 7.11 7.32
C ALA A 37 13.87 6.92 7.36
N ALA A 38 13.11 7.64 6.52
CA ALA A 38 11.67 7.43 6.36
C ALA A 38 11.35 6.03 5.81
N THR A 39 12.08 5.57 4.79
CA THR A 39 11.95 4.21 4.24
C THR A 39 12.26 3.15 5.30
N HIS A 40 13.34 3.30 6.06
CA HIS A 40 13.72 2.37 7.13
C HIS A 40 12.67 2.34 8.25
N ALA A 41 12.21 3.51 8.70
CA ALA A 41 11.17 3.61 9.72
C ALA A 41 9.88 2.91 9.26
N PHE A 42 9.50 3.05 7.99
CA PHE A 42 8.34 2.36 7.43
C PHE A 42 8.51 0.83 7.43
N VAL A 43 9.63 0.32 6.92
CA VAL A 43 9.92 -1.12 6.87
C VAL A 43 9.91 -1.73 8.28
N ASP A 44 10.49 -1.03 9.25
CA ASP A 44 10.51 -1.44 10.65
C ASP A 44 9.13 -1.35 11.33
N THR A 45 8.20 -0.59 10.76
CA THR A 45 6.88 -0.30 11.33
C THR A 45 5.73 -0.94 10.59
N LEU A 46 5.90 -2.09 9.91
CA LEU A 46 4.84 -2.82 9.18
C LEU A 46 3.55 -3.22 9.99
N TYR A 47 3.38 -2.72 11.22
CA TYR A 47 2.27 -1.85 11.68
C TYR A 47 1.52 -2.23 12.96
N PRO A 48 1.34 -1.23 13.85
CA PRO A 48 0.07 -0.88 14.48
C PRO A 48 -0.86 -0.20 13.45
N PRO A 49 -2.11 -0.66 13.28
CA PRO A 49 -3.08 -0.13 12.30
C PRO A 49 -3.33 1.39 12.33
N GLN A 50 -2.96 2.09 13.39
CA GLN A 50 -3.29 3.51 13.57
C GLN A 50 -2.33 4.47 12.87
N LEU A 51 -1.16 4.01 12.42
CA LEU A 51 -0.09 4.89 11.88
C LEU A 51 0.15 4.71 10.37
N ALA A 52 -0.46 3.70 9.75
CA ALA A 52 -0.23 3.39 8.34
C ALA A 52 -0.91 4.38 7.41
N GLY A 53 -0.13 4.96 6.49
CA GLY A 53 -0.60 6.00 5.55
C GLY A 53 -1.10 7.29 6.23
N ALA A 54 -1.01 7.39 7.55
CA ALA A 54 -1.57 8.49 8.34
C ALA A 54 -0.53 9.55 8.72
N VAL A 55 0.76 9.21 8.67
CA VAL A 55 1.84 10.12 9.01
C VAL A 55 2.64 10.46 7.75
N VAL A 56 2.58 11.73 7.34
CA VAL A 56 3.48 12.28 6.33
C VAL A 56 4.82 12.58 7.00
N LEU A 57 5.85 11.86 6.61
CA LEU A 57 7.24 11.97 7.07
C LEU A 57 8.05 12.92 6.20
N ALA A 58 7.79 13.00 4.90
CA ALA A 58 8.44 13.94 3.99
C ALA A 58 7.42 14.66 3.10
N ARG A 59 7.67 15.92 2.74
CA ARG A 59 6.77 16.77 1.95
C ARG A 59 7.46 17.33 0.71
N ASP A 60 6.63 17.71 -0.25
CA ASP A 60 7.03 18.38 -1.50
C ASP A 60 8.14 17.68 -2.29
N VAL A 61 8.22 16.36 -2.15
CA VAL A 61 9.25 15.52 -2.75
C VAL A 61 9.00 15.37 -4.25
N ASP A 62 10.06 15.44 -5.06
CA ASP A 62 10.02 15.01 -6.46
C ASP A 62 9.88 13.47 -6.49
N PRO A 63 8.82 12.91 -7.08
CA PRO A 63 8.66 11.45 -7.15
C PRO A 63 9.86 10.74 -7.81
N SER A 64 10.53 11.38 -8.77
CA SER A 64 11.72 10.82 -9.44
C SER A 64 12.91 10.72 -8.49
N HIS A 65 13.02 11.65 -7.54
CA HIS A 65 14.08 11.64 -6.53
C HIS A 65 13.82 10.53 -5.50
N ALA A 66 12.59 10.36 -5.04
CA ALA A 66 12.22 9.24 -4.15
C ALA A 66 12.50 7.88 -4.81
N ASP A 67 12.19 7.73 -6.11
CA ASP A 67 12.51 6.53 -6.89
C ASP A 67 14.02 6.26 -6.95
N GLN A 68 14.85 7.29 -7.12
CA GLN A 68 16.32 7.17 -7.11
C GLN A 68 16.87 6.76 -5.74
N CYS A 69 16.35 7.32 -4.66
CA CYS A 69 16.77 6.96 -3.31
C CYS A 69 16.50 5.48 -3.03
N VAL A 70 15.30 4.98 -3.36
CA VAL A 70 14.97 3.56 -3.21
C VAL A 70 15.82 2.66 -4.12
N ALA A 71 16.11 3.10 -5.35
CA ALA A 71 16.93 2.35 -6.28
C ALA A 71 18.41 2.24 -5.88
N THR A 72 18.88 3.08 -4.96
CA THR A 72 20.29 3.11 -4.53
C THR A 72 20.49 2.72 -3.06
N ASP A 73 19.42 2.62 -2.27
CA ASP A 73 19.49 2.21 -0.88
C ASP A 73 19.62 0.67 -0.75
N PRO A 74 20.75 0.14 -0.24
CA PRO A 74 20.96 -1.29 -0.08
C PRO A 74 19.93 -1.96 0.85
N PHE A 75 19.39 -1.24 1.83
CA PHE A 75 18.39 -1.78 2.74
C PHE A 75 17.04 -1.94 2.03
N ALA A 76 16.55 -0.88 1.37
CA ALA A 76 15.34 -0.94 0.56
C ALA A 76 15.44 -2.04 -0.51
N LEU A 77 16.57 -2.12 -1.22
CA LEU A 77 16.81 -3.16 -2.24
C LEU A 77 16.85 -4.57 -1.65
N GLY A 78 17.42 -4.76 -0.46
CA GLY A 78 17.42 -6.05 0.22
C GLY A 78 16.00 -6.49 0.60
N TRP A 79 15.18 -5.54 1.06
CA TRP A 79 13.79 -5.79 1.43
C TRP A 79 12.88 -6.05 0.22
N ILE A 80 12.96 -5.22 -0.84
CA ILE A 80 12.24 -5.41 -2.10
C ILE A 80 12.52 -6.80 -2.65
N ARG A 81 13.81 -7.18 -2.71
CA ARG A 81 14.23 -8.51 -3.16
C ARG A 81 13.65 -9.62 -2.30
N THR A 82 13.68 -9.46 -0.98
CA THR A 82 13.09 -10.45 -0.06
C THR A 82 11.60 -10.64 -0.37
N LEU A 83 10.89 -9.56 -0.63
CA LEU A 83 9.47 -9.61 -0.97
C LEU A 83 9.20 -10.22 -2.34
N ASP A 84 9.98 -9.84 -3.35
CA ASP A 84 9.86 -10.37 -4.71
C ASP A 84 10.22 -11.86 -4.77
N GLU A 85 11.30 -12.29 -4.12
CA GLU A 85 11.67 -13.70 -3.97
C GLU A 85 10.64 -14.47 -3.15
N SER A 86 10.00 -13.81 -2.18
CA SER A 86 8.85 -14.34 -1.44
C SER A 86 7.53 -14.22 -2.20
N SER A 87 7.54 -13.91 -3.50
CA SER A 87 6.35 -13.90 -4.36
C SER A 87 6.49 -14.93 -5.47
N SER A 88 6.34 -16.21 -5.09
CA SER A 88 6.32 -17.37 -5.99
C SER A 88 4.91 -17.98 -5.99
N PRO A 89 4.43 -18.55 -7.12
CA PRO A 89 3.07 -19.04 -7.20
C PRO A 89 2.89 -20.23 -6.25
N VAL A 90 2.22 -19.92 -5.13
CA VAL A 90 1.40 -20.83 -4.33
C VAL A 90 2.19 -21.71 -3.31
N HIS A 91 1.83 -21.62 -2.01
CA HIS A 91 1.10 -22.68 -1.29
C HIS A 91 0.94 -22.46 0.25
N TRP A 92 -0.33 -22.22 0.62
CA TRP A 92 -1.10 -22.55 1.85
C TRP A 92 -1.05 -21.55 2.99
N TRP A 93 -2.22 -21.19 3.52
CA TRP A 93 -2.54 -21.20 4.95
C TRP A 93 -4.06 -21.39 5.12
N HIS A 94 -4.43 -22.19 6.13
CA HIS A 94 -5.80 -22.49 6.50
C HIS A 94 -6.30 -21.48 7.55
N SER A 95 -7.42 -20.81 7.29
CA SER A 95 -8.42 -20.60 8.34
C SER A 95 -9.83 -20.64 7.72
N TRP A 96 -10.55 -21.66 8.14
CA TRP A 96 -11.87 -22.05 7.66
C TRP A 96 -12.95 -21.24 8.38
N ARG A 97 -13.95 -20.75 7.64
CA ARG A 97 -15.38 -20.67 8.02
C ARG A 97 -16.27 -19.91 7.02
N ALA A 98 -15.71 -19.02 6.21
CA ALA A 98 -16.48 -18.30 5.19
C ALA A 98 -16.45 -19.03 3.84
N ALA A 99 -17.62 -19.14 3.21
CA ALA A 99 -17.71 -19.57 1.82
C ALA A 99 -16.83 -18.67 0.94
N ALA A 100 -16.22 -19.26 -0.10
CA ALA A 100 -15.50 -18.50 -1.10
C ALA A 100 -16.39 -17.37 -1.65
N PRO A 101 -15.83 -16.19 -1.97
CA PRO A 101 -16.62 -15.14 -2.58
C PRO A 101 -17.15 -15.60 -3.95
N GLU A 102 -18.28 -15.04 -4.34
CA GLU A 102 -18.92 -15.25 -5.64
C GLU A 102 -19.00 -13.93 -6.39
N GLU A 103 -19.02 -13.98 -7.73
CA GLU A 103 -19.12 -12.80 -8.59
C GLU A 103 -20.35 -11.94 -8.25
N SER A 104 -21.47 -12.58 -7.91
CA SER A 104 -22.72 -11.92 -7.49
C SER A 104 -22.58 -11.04 -6.24
N ARG A 105 -21.54 -11.26 -5.43
CA ARG A 105 -21.25 -10.51 -4.20
C ARG A 105 -20.20 -9.42 -4.42
N PHE A 106 -19.61 -9.33 -5.60
CA PHE A 106 -18.66 -8.29 -5.93
C PHE A 106 -19.38 -6.97 -6.18
N VAL A 107 -18.93 -5.91 -5.51
CA VAL A 107 -19.40 -4.55 -5.72
C VAL A 107 -18.24 -3.74 -6.26
N ALA A 108 -18.36 -3.27 -7.49
CA ALA A 108 -17.35 -2.39 -8.09
C ALA A 108 -17.36 -1.02 -7.39
N PRO A 109 -16.21 -0.33 -7.29
CA PRO A 109 -16.15 1.00 -6.69
C PRO A 109 -17.09 1.99 -7.39
N THR A 110 -17.80 2.79 -6.60
CA THR A 110 -18.63 3.88 -7.12
C THR A 110 -18.13 5.25 -6.66
N ARG A 111 -18.58 6.31 -7.36
CA ARG A 111 -18.19 7.66 -6.98
C ARG A 111 -18.85 8.01 -5.65
N GLY A 112 -18.02 8.35 -4.66
CA GLY A 112 -18.49 8.70 -3.32
C GLY A 112 -18.42 7.56 -2.31
N ASP A 113 -17.91 6.39 -2.70
CA ASP A 113 -17.57 5.32 -1.76
C ASP A 113 -16.73 5.88 -0.61
N GLU A 114 -17.05 5.42 0.60
CA GLU A 114 -16.22 5.66 1.75
C GLU A 114 -14.85 5.03 1.51
N LEU A 115 -13.79 5.73 1.90
CA LEU A 115 -12.44 5.23 1.75
C LEU A 115 -11.95 4.72 3.10
N LEU A 116 -11.67 3.42 3.18
CA LEU A 116 -10.89 2.87 4.27
C LEU A 116 -9.42 2.99 3.89
N LEU A 117 -8.72 3.95 4.51
CA LEU A 117 -7.27 4.11 4.37
C LEU A 117 -6.84 4.39 2.93
N GLY A 118 -7.63 5.21 2.24
CA GLY A 118 -7.39 5.60 0.85
C GLY A 118 -7.89 4.62 -0.21
N LYS A 119 -8.47 3.48 0.18
CA LYS A 119 -9.02 2.47 -0.73
C LYS A 119 -10.53 2.32 -0.56
N PRO A 120 -11.30 1.92 -1.59
CA PRO A 120 -12.76 1.80 -1.48
C PRO A 120 -13.17 0.81 -0.40
N SER A 121 -13.87 1.28 0.64
CA SER A 121 -14.40 0.43 1.69
C SER A 121 -15.57 -0.37 1.13
N HIS A 122 -15.67 -1.65 1.50
CA HIS A 122 -16.78 -2.54 1.12
C HIS A 122 -16.97 -2.80 -0.39
N SER A 123 -16.14 -2.24 -1.27
CA SER A 123 -16.30 -2.30 -2.73
C SER A 123 -15.02 -2.67 -3.48
N CYS A 124 -14.29 -3.72 -3.07
CA CYS A 124 -13.12 -4.27 -3.78
C CYS A 124 -12.69 -5.61 -3.17
N PHE A 125 -11.89 -6.40 -3.91
CA PHE A 125 -11.05 -7.44 -3.29
C PHE A 125 -9.61 -6.94 -3.16
N TYR A 126 -9.06 -7.08 -1.96
CA TYR A 126 -7.65 -6.83 -1.69
C TYR A 126 -6.92 -8.17 -1.68
N THR A 127 -5.93 -8.29 -2.56
CA THR A 127 -5.02 -9.43 -2.57
C THR A 127 -3.61 -8.91 -2.33
N ALA A 128 -2.78 -9.68 -1.66
CA ALA A 128 -1.35 -9.41 -1.55
C ALA A 128 -0.59 -10.59 -2.12
N GLY A 129 0.60 -10.32 -2.65
CA GLY A 129 1.54 -11.39 -2.98
C GLY A 129 1.92 -12.16 -1.71
N GLY A 130 2.07 -13.47 -1.82
CA GLY A 130 2.57 -14.34 -0.76
C GLY A 130 3.32 -15.54 -1.33
N SER A 131 4.13 -16.18 -0.49
CA SER A 131 4.87 -17.43 -0.73
C SER A 131 4.79 -18.37 0.47
N HIS A 132 5.53 -19.48 0.36
CA HIS A 132 5.81 -20.42 1.44
C HIS A 132 6.42 -19.77 2.69
N ALA A 133 7.28 -18.76 2.54
CA ALA A 133 7.96 -18.10 3.66
C ALA A 133 7.18 -16.88 4.19
N TRP A 134 6.23 -16.37 3.42
CA TRP A 134 5.50 -15.14 3.72
C TRP A 134 4.05 -15.23 3.24
N GLN A 135 3.09 -15.23 4.16
CA GLN A 135 1.67 -15.42 3.83
C GLN A 135 1.01 -14.22 3.15
N GLY A 136 1.77 -13.14 2.90
CA GLY A 136 1.24 -11.86 2.50
C GLY A 136 0.80 -11.02 3.69
N MET A 137 0.78 -9.70 3.51
CA MET A 137 0.47 -8.77 4.59
C MET A 137 -0.96 -8.95 5.10
N TRP A 138 -1.93 -9.16 4.21
CA TRP A 138 -3.33 -9.34 4.61
C TRP A 138 -3.57 -10.59 5.48
N ALA A 139 -2.83 -11.68 5.27
CA ALA A 139 -2.89 -12.84 6.15
C ALA A 139 -2.32 -12.52 7.54
N THR A 140 -1.25 -11.73 7.60
CA THR A 140 -0.68 -11.25 8.87
C THR A 140 -1.64 -10.33 9.62
N VAL A 141 -2.32 -9.43 8.91
CA VAL A 141 -3.35 -8.55 9.49
C VAL A 141 -4.55 -9.36 9.99
N ALA A 142 -5.02 -10.34 9.22
CA ALA A 142 -6.10 -11.24 9.60
C ALA A 142 -5.77 -11.99 10.90
N ALA A 143 -4.56 -12.53 11.02
CA ALA A 143 -4.10 -13.26 12.19
C ALA A 143 -3.98 -12.39 13.45
N ARG A 144 -3.94 -11.06 13.32
CA ARG A 144 -3.84 -10.10 14.43
C ARG A 144 -5.20 -9.62 14.96
N GLU A 145 -6.32 -10.11 14.41
CA GLU A 145 -7.69 -9.70 14.78
C GLU A 145 -7.83 -8.16 14.85
N SER A 146 -7.32 -7.47 13.83
CA SER A 146 -7.32 -6.00 13.81
C SER A 146 -8.74 -5.44 13.91
N PRO A 147 -9.06 -4.58 14.90
CA PRO A 147 -10.39 -4.00 15.03
C PRO A 147 -10.72 -3.02 13.89
N VAL A 148 -9.73 -2.62 13.09
CA VAL A 148 -9.87 -1.68 11.97
C VAL A 148 -10.34 -2.37 10.68
N VAL A 149 -10.09 -3.67 10.52
CA VAL A 149 -10.27 -4.39 9.24
C VAL A 149 -11.42 -5.41 9.29
N GLY A 150 -12.14 -5.50 10.42
CA GLY A 150 -13.25 -6.44 10.59
C GLY A 150 -12.80 -7.91 10.55
N PRO A 151 -13.72 -8.90 10.50
CA PRO A 151 -13.35 -10.29 10.30
C PRO A 151 -12.74 -10.47 8.91
N VAL A 152 -11.43 -10.74 8.86
CA VAL A 152 -10.70 -10.94 7.61
C VAL A 152 -10.67 -12.43 7.27
N PHE A 153 -11.09 -12.76 6.06
CA PHE A 153 -11.02 -14.11 5.50
C PHE A 153 -10.05 -14.11 4.33
N ALA A 154 -9.30 -15.20 4.16
CA ALA A 154 -8.37 -15.37 3.06
C ALA A 154 -8.80 -16.56 2.21
N TRP A 155 -8.79 -16.37 0.89
CA TRP A 155 -9.03 -17.44 -0.09
C TRP A 155 -7.92 -17.43 -1.11
N LYS A 156 -7.60 -18.62 -1.63
CA LYS A 156 -6.75 -18.76 -2.79
C LYS A 156 -7.62 -18.70 -4.04
N MET A 157 -7.41 -17.69 -4.87
CA MET A 157 -8.22 -17.45 -6.07
C MET A 157 -7.41 -17.72 -7.33
N ARG A 158 -8.05 -18.26 -8.38
CA ARG A 158 -7.51 -18.31 -9.74
C ARG A 158 -8.02 -17.10 -10.52
N VAL A 159 -7.11 -16.27 -11.02
CA VAL A 159 -7.42 -15.13 -11.88
C VAL A 159 -7.72 -15.62 -13.30
N ARG A 160 -8.73 -15.03 -13.96
CA ARG A 160 -9.05 -15.21 -15.39
C ARG A 160 -7.84 -14.85 -16.24
N SER A 161 -7.70 -15.47 -17.42
CA SER A 161 -6.63 -15.09 -18.34
C SER A 161 -6.73 -13.62 -18.76
N ALA A 162 -5.64 -12.87 -18.60
CA ALA A 162 -5.44 -11.50 -19.09
C ALA A 162 -6.41 -10.42 -18.52
N PRO A 163 -6.43 -10.16 -17.20
CA PRO A 163 -7.08 -8.96 -16.68
C PRO A 163 -6.38 -7.70 -17.20
N ARG A 164 -7.11 -6.59 -17.34
CA ARG A 164 -6.55 -5.27 -17.59
C ARG A 164 -5.85 -4.78 -16.33
N GLU A 165 -4.60 -5.15 -16.16
CA GLU A 165 -3.80 -4.82 -14.98
C GLU A 165 -3.01 -3.52 -15.18
N LEU A 166 -3.03 -2.65 -14.16
CA LEU A 166 -2.07 -1.58 -13.99
C LEU A 166 -1.05 -1.98 -12.93
N VAL A 167 0.23 -2.01 -13.27
CA VAL A 167 1.32 -2.21 -12.30
C VAL A 167 1.97 -0.86 -12.00
N ILE A 168 1.92 -0.46 -10.73
CA ILE A 168 2.59 0.72 -10.19
C ILE A 168 3.88 0.24 -9.54
N ASP A 169 5.02 0.54 -10.19
CA ASP A 169 6.36 0.13 -9.73
C ASP A 169 7.23 1.31 -9.25
N SER A 170 6.66 2.50 -9.15
CA SER A 170 7.39 3.71 -8.77
C SER A 170 6.48 4.80 -8.19
N ALA A 171 7.08 5.76 -7.50
CA ALA A 171 6.41 6.98 -7.04
C ALA A 171 5.92 7.83 -8.21
N LEU A 172 6.69 7.88 -9.29
CA LEU A 172 6.27 8.59 -10.50
C LEU A 172 5.01 7.97 -11.10
N ALA A 173 4.97 6.64 -11.25
CA ALA A 173 3.80 5.92 -11.78
C ALA A 173 2.56 6.11 -10.89
N TRP A 174 2.75 6.17 -9.57
CA TRP A 174 1.66 6.51 -8.65
C TRP A 174 1.11 7.92 -8.91
N CYS A 175 1.99 8.92 -9.02
CA CYS A 175 1.59 10.29 -9.30
C CYS A 175 0.92 10.45 -10.68
N GLU A 176 1.32 9.65 -11.67
CA GLU A 176 0.68 9.59 -12.98
C GLU A 176 -0.73 9.00 -12.91
N LEU A 177 -0.93 7.92 -12.15
CA LEU A 177 -2.27 7.38 -11.90
C LEU A 177 -3.18 8.42 -11.26
N VAL A 178 -2.72 9.08 -10.18
CA VAL A 178 -3.51 10.12 -9.50
C VAL A 178 -3.86 11.24 -10.47
N ARG A 179 -2.94 11.69 -11.32
CA ARG A 179 -3.22 12.72 -12.34
C ARG A 179 -4.24 12.25 -13.38
N ALA A 180 -4.20 10.99 -13.80
CA ALA A 180 -5.13 10.43 -14.77
C ALA A 180 -6.54 10.21 -14.20
N ALA A 181 -6.63 9.91 -12.89
CA ALA A 181 -7.87 9.58 -12.19
C ALA A 181 -7.93 10.29 -10.83
N CYS A 182 -8.01 11.63 -10.87
CA CYS A 182 -7.91 12.48 -9.68
C CYS A 182 -9.27 12.75 -9.02
N ARG A 183 -9.29 12.72 -7.69
CA ARG A 183 -10.28 13.39 -6.83
C ARG A 183 -9.57 14.40 -5.94
N GLU A 184 -10.01 15.65 -5.96
CA GLU A 184 -9.51 16.68 -5.04
C GLU A 184 -9.99 16.38 -3.60
N THR A 185 -9.08 16.51 -2.63
CA THR A 185 -9.40 16.39 -1.19
C THR A 185 -8.72 17.50 -0.39
N ASN A 186 -9.15 17.70 0.86
CA ASN A 186 -8.53 18.67 1.76
C ASN A 186 -7.04 18.36 2.07
N ALA A 187 -6.58 17.13 1.82
CA ALA A 187 -5.20 16.70 2.07
C ALA A 187 -4.33 16.67 0.78
N GLY A 188 -4.88 17.10 -0.35
CA GLY A 188 -4.27 17.01 -1.68
C GLY A 188 -5.06 16.11 -2.64
N ASP A 189 -4.49 15.88 -3.80
CA ASP A 189 -5.07 15.02 -4.83
C ASP A 189 -4.96 13.54 -4.42
N ALA A 190 -6.07 12.83 -4.55
CA ALA A 190 -6.18 11.40 -4.28
C ALA A 190 -6.74 10.64 -5.50
N VAL A 191 -6.67 9.31 -5.46
CA VAL A 191 -7.19 8.45 -6.53
C VAL A 191 -8.73 8.41 -6.50
N GLU A 192 -9.37 8.71 -7.63
CA GLU A 192 -10.78 8.42 -7.87
C GLU A 192 -10.95 6.97 -8.37
N TRP A 193 -11.07 6.03 -7.44
CA TRP A 193 -11.08 4.59 -7.76
C TRP A 193 -12.18 4.15 -8.73
N ALA A 194 -13.35 4.79 -8.73
CA ALA A 194 -14.40 4.52 -9.70
C ALA A 194 -13.92 4.76 -11.14
N ARG A 195 -13.17 5.85 -11.36
CA ARG A 195 -12.57 6.16 -12.67
C ARG A 195 -11.44 5.21 -13.03
N VAL A 196 -10.66 4.77 -12.04
CA VAL A 196 -9.65 3.72 -12.27
C VAL A 196 -10.31 2.40 -12.69
N ALA A 197 -11.45 2.06 -12.08
CA ALA A 197 -12.22 0.84 -12.38
C ALA A 197 -12.82 0.83 -13.80
N GLU A 198 -12.94 1.99 -14.46
CA GLU A 198 -13.32 2.07 -15.88
C GLU A 198 -12.18 1.56 -16.79
N LEU A 199 -10.94 1.89 -16.41
CA LEU A 199 -9.74 1.65 -17.20
C LEU A 199 -9.12 0.27 -16.94
N PHE A 200 -9.11 -0.17 -15.69
CA PHE A 200 -8.41 -1.36 -15.24
C PHE A 200 -9.32 -2.30 -14.44
N ASP A 201 -9.04 -3.59 -14.51
CA ASP A 201 -9.70 -4.62 -13.71
C ASP A 201 -9.01 -4.76 -12.35
N CYS A 202 -7.70 -4.52 -12.30
CA CYS A 202 -6.92 -4.47 -11.08
C CYS A 202 -5.74 -3.50 -11.14
N VAL A 203 -5.31 -3.05 -9.97
CA VAL A 203 -4.12 -2.23 -9.78
C VAL A 203 -3.19 -2.93 -8.79
N THR A 204 -1.98 -3.25 -9.24
CA THR A 204 -0.92 -3.83 -8.42
C THR A 204 0.09 -2.77 -8.06
N VAL A 205 0.37 -2.60 -6.78
CA VAL A 205 1.43 -1.74 -6.25
C VAL A 205 2.57 -2.63 -5.76
N THR A 206 3.77 -2.44 -6.30
CA THR A 206 4.94 -3.27 -5.96
C THR A 206 5.58 -2.83 -4.64
N ALA A 207 6.47 -3.68 -4.10
CA ALA A 207 7.29 -3.35 -2.94
C ALA A 207 8.18 -2.13 -3.17
N LYS A 208 8.71 -2.01 -4.38
CA LYS A 208 9.48 -0.84 -4.77
C LYS A 208 8.63 0.43 -4.73
N ALA A 209 7.44 0.41 -5.33
CA ALA A 209 6.53 1.56 -5.30
C ALA A 209 6.12 1.94 -3.88
N VAL A 210 5.79 0.95 -3.04
CA VAL A 210 5.52 1.16 -1.62
C VAL A 210 6.68 1.89 -0.95
N ALA A 211 7.89 1.36 -1.07
CA ALA A 211 9.08 1.93 -0.43
C ALA A 211 9.34 3.37 -0.89
N ALA A 212 9.01 3.67 -2.14
CA ALA A 212 9.20 4.98 -2.76
C ALA A 212 8.12 6.00 -2.41
N THR A 213 7.00 5.60 -1.81
CA THR A 213 5.82 6.49 -1.65
C THR A 213 5.26 6.57 -0.25
N GLN A 214 5.45 5.55 0.58
CA GLN A 214 4.82 5.56 1.90
C GLN A 214 5.37 6.69 2.77
N GLY A 215 4.45 7.47 3.36
CA GLY A 215 4.82 8.55 4.27
C GLY A 215 5.45 9.74 3.55
N ILE A 216 5.37 9.78 2.22
CA ILE A 216 5.92 10.86 1.41
C ILE A 216 4.77 11.57 0.71
N GLN A 217 4.70 12.89 0.86
CA GLN A 217 3.83 13.75 0.07
C GLN A 217 4.64 14.31 -1.10
N PHE A 218 4.12 14.15 -2.30
CA PHE A 218 4.80 14.55 -3.54
C PHE A 218 4.29 15.86 -4.07
N ARG A 219 5.21 16.60 -4.70
CA ARG A 219 4.89 17.74 -5.55
C ARG A 219 4.93 17.29 -7.01
N SER A 220 3.80 17.40 -7.69
CA SER A 220 3.67 17.02 -9.10
C SER A 220 3.08 18.18 -9.91
N GLY A 221 3.96 19.01 -10.47
CA GLY A 221 3.57 20.31 -11.01
C GLY A 221 3.07 21.23 -9.89
N THR A 222 1.84 21.75 -10.04
CA THR A 222 1.18 22.58 -9.01
C THR A 222 0.33 21.78 -8.04
N ARG A 223 0.30 20.44 -8.16
CA ARG A 223 -0.54 19.55 -7.36
C ARG A 223 0.29 18.89 -6.27
N THR A 224 -0.36 18.71 -5.13
CA THR A 224 0.18 17.96 -4.00
C THR A 224 -0.51 16.60 -3.96
N ILE A 225 0.26 15.52 -4.03
CA ILE A 225 -0.24 14.15 -4.03
C ILE A 225 0.23 13.47 -2.75
N ALA A 226 -0.71 12.98 -1.95
CA ALA A 226 -0.41 12.18 -0.76
C ALA A 226 -0.89 10.74 -1.02
N PRO A 227 0.02 9.80 -1.31
CA PRO A 227 -0.30 8.39 -1.44
C PRO A 227 -1.00 7.91 -0.17
N THR A 228 -2.16 7.28 -0.34
CA THR A 228 -2.96 6.72 0.76
C THR A 228 -3.14 5.25 0.50
N TYR A 229 -2.14 4.46 0.87
CA TYR A 229 -2.27 3.01 0.84
C TYR A 229 -1.39 2.34 1.89
N TRP A 230 -1.73 1.09 2.15
CA TRP A 230 -0.99 0.19 3.01
C TRP A 230 -0.61 -0.99 2.12
N ASP A 231 0.68 -1.28 1.95
CA ASP A 231 1.18 -2.66 1.79
C ASP A 231 2.69 -2.72 1.67
N THR A 232 3.23 -3.93 1.62
CA THR A 232 4.47 -4.28 0.95
C THR A 232 4.26 -4.61 -0.52
N ARG A 233 3.20 -5.36 -0.88
CA ARG A 233 2.79 -5.55 -2.27
C ARG A 233 1.32 -5.90 -2.29
N SER A 234 0.51 -5.01 -2.85
CA SER A 234 -0.95 -5.17 -2.89
C SER A 234 -1.46 -5.14 -4.31
N THR A 235 -2.46 -5.96 -4.60
CA THR A 235 -3.30 -5.83 -5.77
C THR A 235 -4.73 -5.56 -5.33
N VAL A 236 -5.28 -4.43 -5.78
CA VAL A 236 -6.68 -4.06 -5.61
C VAL A 236 -7.45 -4.50 -6.85
N TRP A 237 -8.43 -5.38 -6.68
CA TRP A 237 -9.32 -5.80 -7.76
C TRP A 237 -10.57 -4.92 -7.78
N LEU A 238 -10.69 -4.15 -8.86
CA LEU A 238 -11.75 -3.19 -9.12
C LEU A 238 -12.90 -3.81 -9.91
N ARG A 239 -12.67 -4.99 -10.49
CA ARG A 239 -13.67 -5.85 -11.15
C ARG A 239 -13.47 -7.32 -10.81
N TRP A 240 -14.56 -8.09 -10.83
CA TRP A 240 -14.46 -9.54 -10.68
C TRP A 240 -13.72 -10.17 -11.87
N SER A 241 -12.54 -10.72 -11.59
CA SER A 241 -11.66 -11.31 -12.60
C SER A 241 -11.18 -12.70 -12.17
N PHE A 242 -12.01 -13.45 -11.44
CA PHE A 242 -11.65 -14.77 -10.93
C PHE A 242 -12.47 -15.87 -11.60
N GLU A 243 -11.84 -17.03 -11.80
CA GLU A 243 -12.48 -18.23 -12.35
C GLU A 243 -13.02 -19.13 -11.24
N SER A 244 -12.25 -19.28 -10.17
CA SER A 244 -12.61 -20.15 -9.05
C SER A 244 -11.78 -19.86 -7.81
N ALA A 245 -12.31 -20.27 -6.66
CA ALA A 245 -11.50 -20.52 -5.49
C ALA A 245 -10.80 -21.88 -5.64
N ILE A 246 -9.51 -21.93 -5.35
CA ILE A 246 -8.74 -23.17 -5.39
C ILE A 246 -8.97 -23.87 -4.05
N ALA A 247 -9.68 -25.01 -4.08
CA ALA A 247 -9.78 -25.90 -2.93
C ALA A 247 -8.37 -26.31 -2.50
N GLY A 248 -8.05 -26.15 -1.22
CA GLY A 248 -6.82 -26.68 -0.65
C GLY A 248 -6.90 -28.20 -0.66
N SER A 249 -6.15 -28.84 -1.54
CA SER A 249 -5.90 -30.30 -1.54
C SER A 249 -4.79 -30.61 -0.56
#